data_AF-A0A165XLM9-F1
#
_entry.id   AF-A0A165XLM9-F1
#
_cell.length_a   1.000
_cell.length_b   1.000
_cell.length_c   1.000
_cell.angle_alpha   90.00
_cell.angle_beta   90.00
_cell.angle_gamma   90.00
#
_symmetry.space_group_name_H-M   'P 1'
#
loop_
_entity.id
_entity.type
_entity.pdbx_description
1 polymer ?
#
loop_
_entity_poly.entity_id
_entity_poly.type
_entity_poly.pdbx_seq_one_letter_code
_entity_poly.pdbx_strand_id
1 'polypeptide(L)'
;WETYLEAARDEDESRPRDWDGNTGSILTFTGLFAATVAAFVIESYKYLSPDSGDQTVELLAQILAATTNATTRSESSVMHTEPFRASNAMIAANALWFCSLSVALVCALLATLVQQWSRDYIRDIKRQHALGASARSRAFNHIYIRMGVNRYGMDRVVDWLVALVHTSVALFAIGLLLFLYQVDDMVAICTSCVLGLFGTVYAVASLLPIYDRSCPYKTPLSYVY
;
A
#
# COMPACT_ATOMS: atom_id res chain seq x y z
N TRP A 1 35.98 27.92 1.74
CA TRP A 1 35.39 27.03 0.72
C TRP A 1 35.72 25.58 1.05
N GLU A 2 37.00 25.21 1.13
CA GLU A 2 37.42 23.86 1.59
C GLU A 2 36.82 23.48 2.95
N THR A 3 36.90 24.36 3.95
CA THR A 3 36.29 24.14 5.28
C THR A 3 34.76 23.95 5.23
N TYR A 4 34.08 24.59 4.27
CA TYR A 4 32.64 24.42 4.08
C TYR A 4 32.33 23.06 3.45
N LEU A 5 33.10 22.66 2.43
CA LEU A 5 32.97 21.35 1.79
C LEU A 5 33.24 20.22 2.78
N GLU A 6 34.24 20.39 3.64
CA GLU A 6 34.56 19.41 4.69
C GLU A 6 33.45 19.30 5.73
N ALA A 7 32.85 20.41 6.15
CA ALA A 7 31.69 20.42 7.04
C ALA A 7 30.41 19.85 6.38
N ALA A 8 30.25 20.02 5.07
CA ALA A 8 29.09 19.57 4.31
C ALA A 8 29.18 18.09 3.88
N ARG A 9 30.39 17.55 3.72
CA ARG A 9 30.65 16.20 3.17
C ARG A 9 29.83 15.10 3.84
N ASP A 10 29.82 15.07 5.17
CA ASP A 10 29.17 13.99 5.91
C ASP A 10 27.65 13.94 5.64
N GLU A 11 27.03 15.12 5.50
CA GLU A 11 25.59 15.24 5.20
C GLU A 11 25.28 14.98 3.71
N ASP A 12 26.17 15.37 2.79
CA ASP A 12 26.02 15.07 1.36
C ASP A 12 26.15 13.59 1.04
N GLU A 13 26.92 12.85 1.84
CA GLU A 13 27.08 11.41 1.71
C GLU A 13 25.98 10.62 2.42
N SER A 14 25.47 11.10 3.56
CA SER A 14 24.46 10.37 4.33
C SER A 14 23.08 10.43 3.70
N ARG A 15 22.59 11.62 3.32
CA ARG A 15 21.20 11.80 2.87
C ARG A 15 20.84 10.93 1.65
N PRO A 16 21.67 10.87 0.59
CA PRO A 16 21.37 10.00 -0.56
C PRO A 16 21.37 8.51 -0.22
N ARG A 17 22.23 8.08 0.71
CA ARG A 17 22.26 6.69 1.18
C ARG A 17 21.00 6.35 1.98
N ASP A 18 20.55 7.27 2.83
CA ASP A 18 19.33 7.10 3.60
C ASP A 18 18.09 7.06 2.69
N TRP A 19 18.01 7.97 1.70
CA TRP A 19 16.92 7.96 0.73
C TRP A 19 16.92 6.67 -0.10
N ASP A 20 18.05 6.27 -0.67
CA ASP A 20 18.14 5.08 -1.53
C ASP A 20 17.86 3.79 -0.75
N GLY A 21 18.40 3.65 0.47
CA GLY A 21 18.18 2.50 1.34
C GLY A 21 16.73 2.40 1.84
N ASN A 22 16.13 3.52 2.27
CA ASN A 22 14.76 3.51 2.76
C ASN A 22 13.75 3.26 1.62
N THR A 23 13.91 3.96 0.49
CA THR A 23 13.03 3.76 -0.68
C THR A 23 13.20 2.39 -1.33
N GLY A 24 14.41 1.80 -1.30
CA GLY A 24 14.65 0.43 -1.75
C GLY A 24 13.88 -0.60 -0.92
N SER A 25 13.91 -0.47 0.41
CA SER A 25 13.16 -1.34 1.31
C SER A 25 11.64 -1.16 1.16
N ILE A 26 11.19 0.08 0.97
CA ILE A 26 9.77 0.38 0.67
C ILE A 26 9.35 -0.29 -0.63
N LEU A 27 10.17 -0.20 -1.69
CA LEU A 27 9.83 -0.74 -3.00
C LEU A 27 9.69 -2.26 -2.99
N THR A 28 10.62 -2.97 -2.33
CA THR A 28 10.54 -4.43 -2.20
C THR A 28 9.28 -4.82 -1.41
N PHE A 29 9.08 -4.23 -0.23
CA PHE A 29 7.88 -4.49 0.58
C PHE A 29 6.60 -4.24 -0.21
N THR A 30 6.50 -3.08 -0.86
CA THR A 30 5.31 -2.65 -1.60
C THR A 30 5.01 -3.58 -2.78
N GLY A 31 6.04 -4.09 -3.48
CA GLY A 31 5.88 -5.08 -4.55
C GLY A 31 5.35 -6.42 -4.06
N LEU A 32 5.92 -6.96 -2.97
CA LEU A 32 5.44 -8.20 -2.35
C LEU A 32 4.02 -8.06 -1.80
N PHE A 33 3.73 -6.92 -1.17
CA PHE A 33 2.41 -6.60 -0.66
C PHE A 33 1.39 -6.48 -1.79
N ALA A 34 1.70 -5.75 -2.87
CA ALA A 34 0.83 -5.62 -4.04
C ALA A 34 0.50 -6.98 -4.68
N ALA A 35 1.49 -7.88 -4.76
CA ALA A 35 1.25 -9.25 -5.24
C ALA A 35 0.30 -10.03 -4.32
N THR A 36 0.45 -9.87 -3.01
CA THR A 36 -0.45 -10.48 -2.01
C THR A 36 -1.87 -9.94 -2.17
N VAL A 37 -2.05 -8.62 -2.21
CA VAL A 37 -3.37 -8.00 -2.42
C VAL A 37 -3.98 -8.43 -3.76
N ALA A 38 -3.19 -8.52 -4.83
CA ALA A 38 -3.67 -8.97 -6.14
C ALA A 38 -4.21 -10.41 -6.10
N ALA A 39 -3.60 -11.31 -5.33
CA ALA A 39 -4.11 -12.67 -5.15
C ALA A 39 -5.49 -12.67 -4.48
N PHE A 40 -5.68 -11.86 -3.44
CA PHE A 40 -6.99 -11.69 -2.79
C PHE A 40 -8.02 -11.08 -3.73
N VAL A 41 -7.66 -10.05 -4.50
CA VAL A 41 -8.54 -9.41 -5.50
C VAL A 41 -9.01 -10.41 -6.55
N ILE A 42 -8.11 -11.26 -7.08
CA ILE A 42 -8.47 -12.30 -8.06
C ILE A 42 -9.49 -13.26 -7.48
N GLU A 43 -9.37 -13.62 -6.20
CA GLU A 43 -10.30 -14.53 -5.55
C GLU A 43 -11.64 -13.85 -5.23
N SER A 44 -11.63 -12.65 -4.64
CA SER A 44 -12.87 -11.95 -4.28
C SER A 44 -13.66 -11.43 -5.45
N TYR A 45 -13.02 -11.17 -6.59
CA TYR A 45 -13.71 -10.73 -7.80
C TYR A 45 -14.73 -11.77 -8.29
N LYS A 46 -14.49 -13.07 -8.02
CA LYS A 46 -15.42 -14.14 -8.37
C LYS A 46 -16.75 -14.00 -7.63
N TYR A 47 -16.74 -13.53 -6.38
CA TYR A 47 -17.94 -13.31 -5.58
C TYR A 47 -18.76 -12.08 -5.99
N LEU A 48 -18.27 -11.27 -6.93
CA LEU A 48 -19.02 -10.17 -7.55
C LEU A 48 -19.75 -10.59 -8.82
N SER A 49 -19.52 -11.81 -9.30
CA SER A 49 -20.19 -12.39 -10.46
C SER A 49 -21.08 -13.55 -10.00
N PRO A 50 -22.21 -13.82 -10.69
CA PRO A 50 -22.96 -15.04 -10.47
C PRO A 50 -22.04 -16.24 -10.70
N ASP A 51 -22.04 -17.22 -9.79
CA ASP A 51 -21.35 -18.48 -10.04
C ASP A 51 -22.14 -19.29 -11.07
N SER A 52 -21.52 -19.52 -12.23
CA SER A 52 -22.04 -20.42 -13.26
C SER A 52 -22.31 -21.84 -12.73
N GLY A 53 -21.58 -22.27 -11.70
CA GLY A 53 -21.81 -23.53 -11.00
C GLY A 53 -23.14 -23.56 -10.27
N ASP A 54 -23.40 -22.56 -9.43
CA ASP A 54 -24.68 -22.43 -8.70
C ASP A 54 -25.87 -22.27 -9.67
N GLN A 55 -25.72 -21.49 -10.74
CA GLN A 55 -26.75 -21.40 -11.79
C GLN A 55 -27.01 -22.77 -12.44
N THR A 56 -25.97 -23.56 -12.68
CA THR A 56 -26.12 -24.91 -13.24
C THR A 56 -26.82 -25.85 -12.26
N VAL A 57 -26.47 -25.80 -10.96
CA VAL A 57 -27.13 -26.59 -9.91
C VAL A 57 -28.59 -26.21 -9.76
N GLU A 58 -28.90 -24.91 -9.77
CA GLU A 58 -30.28 -24.40 -9.73
C GLU A 58 -31.08 -24.90 -10.94
N LEU A 59 -30.52 -24.78 -12.16
CA LEU A 59 -31.15 -25.30 -13.38
C LEU A 59 -31.32 -26.83 -13.33
N LEU A 60 -30.34 -27.57 -12.80
CA LEU A 60 -30.41 -29.02 -12.66
C LEU A 60 -31.50 -29.44 -11.66
N ALA A 61 -31.63 -28.70 -10.56
CA ALA A 61 -32.71 -28.89 -9.58
C ALA A 61 -34.08 -28.59 -10.20
N GLN A 62 -34.20 -27.54 -11.02
CA GLN A 62 -35.42 -27.23 -11.77
C GLN A 62 -35.78 -28.34 -12.77
N ILE A 63 -34.80 -28.85 -13.52
CA ILE A 63 -35.00 -29.98 -14.46
C ILE A 63 -35.43 -31.24 -13.69
N LEU A 64 -34.78 -31.54 -12.57
CA LEU A 64 -35.12 -32.70 -11.75
C LEU A 64 -36.56 -32.59 -11.25
N ALA A 65 -36.94 -31.44 -10.67
CA ALA A 65 -38.29 -31.18 -10.18
C ALA A 65 -39.35 -31.24 -11.28
N ALA A 66 -39.06 -30.73 -12.48
CA ALA A 66 -39.94 -30.83 -13.64
C ALA A 66 -40.10 -32.28 -14.13
N THR A 67 -39.06 -33.09 -14.01
CA THR A 67 -39.06 -34.51 -14.44
C THR A 67 -39.80 -35.40 -13.43
N THR A 68 -39.68 -35.14 -12.12
CA THR A 68 -40.40 -35.89 -11.07
C THR A 68 -41.87 -35.50 -10.93
N ASN A 69 -42.25 -34.24 -11.19
CA ASN A 69 -43.64 -33.77 -11.13
C ASN A 69 -44.40 -33.89 -12.46
N ALA A 70 -43.84 -34.57 -13.47
CA ALA A 70 -44.41 -34.70 -14.81
C ALA A 70 -45.80 -35.39 -14.88
N THR A 71 -46.31 -35.97 -13.79
CA THR A 71 -47.66 -36.55 -13.69
C THR A 71 -48.76 -35.55 -13.36
N THR A 72 -48.44 -34.37 -12.81
CA THR A 72 -49.40 -33.29 -12.59
C THR A 72 -49.04 -32.12 -13.49
N ARG A 73 -49.82 -31.93 -14.56
CA ARG A 73 -49.79 -30.76 -15.44
C ARG A 73 -50.17 -29.52 -14.62
N SER A 74 -49.22 -28.98 -13.88
CA SER A 74 -49.31 -27.67 -13.25
C SER A 74 -48.53 -26.70 -14.11
N GLU A 75 -49.17 -25.58 -14.46
CA GLU A 75 -48.61 -24.48 -15.23
C GLU A 75 -47.18 -24.20 -14.78
N SER A 76 -46.27 -24.12 -15.75
CA SER A 76 -44.88 -23.74 -15.53
C SER A 76 -44.84 -22.36 -14.89
N SER A 77 -44.85 -22.31 -13.56
CA SER A 77 -44.47 -21.14 -12.80
C SER A 77 -43.03 -20.88 -13.20
N VAL A 78 -42.84 -19.87 -14.06
CA VAL A 78 -41.53 -19.29 -14.32
C VAL A 78 -41.08 -18.73 -12.97
N MET A 79 -40.36 -19.56 -12.22
CA MET A 79 -39.77 -19.17 -10.96
C MET A 79 -38.80 -18.04 -11.33
N HIS A 80 -39.17 -16.82 -10.96
CA HIS A 80 -38.33 -15.64 -11.16
C HIS A 80 -37.03 -15.89 -10.37
N THR A 81 -35.96 -16.26 -11.06
CA THR A 81 -34.61 -16.22 -10.46
C THR A 81 -34.35 -14.76 -10.12
N GLU A 82 -34.32 -14.45 -8.81
CA GLU A 82 -33.91 -13.14 -8.31
C GLU A 82 -32.57 -12.76 -8.94
N PRO A 83 -32.41 -11.54 -9.48
CA PRO A 83 -31.15 -11.13 -10.09
C PRO A 83 -30.05 -11.17 -9.03
N PHE A 84 -28.93 -11.81 -9.37
CA PHE A 84 -27.77 -11.92 -8.48
C PHE A 84 -27.40 -10.56 -7.89
N ARG A 85 -27.33 -10.50 -6.56
CA ARG A 85 -26.98 -9.29 -5.82
C ARG A 85 -25.86 -9.61 -4.83
N ALA A 86 -24.65 -9.18 -5.15
CA ALA A 86 -23.51 -9.32 -4.26
C ALA A 86 -23.76 -8.59 -2.92
N SER A 87 -23.32 -9.20 -1.82
CA SER A 87 -23.37 -8.58 -0.49
C SER A 87 -22.63 -7.24 -0.48
N ASN A 88 -23.21 -6.21 0.14
CA ASN A 88 -22.59 -4.89 0.27
C ASN A 88 -21.20 -4.99 0.93
N ALA A 89 -21.01 -5.94 1.85
CA ALA A 89 -19.72 -6.19 2.51
C ALA A 89 -18.66 -6.69 1.52
N MET A 90 -19.04 -7.56 0.57
CA MET A 90 -18.14 -8.08 -0.46
C MET A 90 -17.75 -7.01 -1.48
N ILE A 91 -18.69 -6.13 -1.85
CA ILE A 91 -18.41 -4.96 -2.69
C ILE A 91 -17.43 -4.02 -1.96
N ALA A 92 -17.69 -3.72 -0.68
CA ALA A 92 -16.82 -2.87 0.12
C ALA A 92 -15.41 -3.47 0.30
N ALA A 93 -15.29 -4.76 0.56
CA ALA A 93 -14.00 -5.46 0.68
C ALA A 93 -13.18 -5.37 -0.62
N ASN A 94 -13.81 -5.63 -1.77
CA ASN A 94 -13.15 -5.48 -3.07
C ASN A 94 -12.72 -4.03 -3.33
N ALA A 95 -13.59 -3.05 -3.08
CA ALA A 95 -13.24 -1.64 -3.24
C ALA A 95 -12.03 -1.23 -2.37
N LEU A 96 -11.99 -1.69 -1.11
CA LEU A 96 -10.86 -1.45 -0.21
C LEU A 96 -9.57 -2.09 -0.72
N TRP A 97 -9.63 -3.30 -1.28
CA TRP A 97 -8.46 -3.97 -1.84
C TRP A 97 -7.96 -3.32 -3.13
N PHE A 98 -8.85 -2.88 -4.03
CA PHE A 98 -8.45 -2.09 -5.20
C PHE A 98 -7.81 -0.76 -4.80
N CYS A 99 -8.37 -0.06 -3.80
CA CYS A 99 -7.79 1.15 -3.25
C CYS A 99 -6.41 0.87 -2.62
N SER A 100 -6.31 -0.18 -1.80
CA SER A 100 -5.05 -0.61 -1.18
C SER A 100 -3.98 -0.89 -2.23
N LEU A 101 -4.29 -1.67 -3.26
CA LEU A 101 -3.40 -1.99 -4.37
C LEU A 101 -2.97 -0.73 -5.12
N SER A 102 -3.91 0.18 -5.41
CA SER A 102 -3.62 1.43 -6.12
C SER A 102 -2.68 2.32 -5.31
N VAL A 103 -2.92 2.47 -4.00
CA VAL A 103 -2.03 3.23 -3.09
C VAL A 103 -0.64 2.60 -3.03
N ALA A 104 -0.53 1.27 -2.98
CA ALA A 104 0.74 0.56 -3.04
C ALA A 104 1.48 0.85 -4.36
N LEU A 105 0.81 0.76 -5.52
CA LEU A 105 1.43 1.05 -6.80
C LEU A 105 1.91 2.50 -6.92
N VAL A 106 1.11 3.47 -6.45
CA VAL A 106 1.52 4.89 -6.39
C VAL A 106 2.74 5.05 -5.49
N CYS A 107 2.76 4.40 -4.32
CA CYS A 107 3.92 4.43 -3.41
C CYS A 107 5.18 3.86 -4.08
N ALA A 108 5.07 2.73 -4.78
CA ALA A 108 6.17 2.12 -5.52
C ALA A 108 6.71 3.07 -6.60
N LEU A 109 5.83 3.70 -7.39
CA LEU A 109 6.23 4.68 -8.41
C LEU A 109 6.97 5.87 -7.78
N LEU A 110 6.43 6.45 -6.71
CA LEU A 110 7.07 7.57 -6.02
C LEU A 110 8.42 7.15 -5.40
N ALA A 111 8.53 5.95 -4.82
CA ALA A 111 9.80 5.41 -4.31
C ALA A 111 10.85 5.30 -5.43
N THR A 112 10.47 4.82 -6.62
CA THR A 112 11.38 4.76 -7.77
C THR A 112 11.85 6.13 -8.25
N LEU A 113 10.99 7.15 -8.19
CA LEU A 113 11.36 8.53 -8.52
C LEU A 113 12.36 9.09 -7.52
N VAL A 114 12.14 8.88 -6.21
CA VAL A 114 13.09 9.31 -5.17
C VAL A 114 14.44 8.62 -5.34
N GLN A 115 14.47 7.34 -5.69
CA GLN A 115 15.72 6.64 -6.01
C GLN A 115 16.43 7.25 -7.22
N GLN A 116 15.70 7.62 -8.28
CA GLN A 116 16.28 8.29 -9.45
C GLN A 116 16.86 9.65 -9.06
N TRP A 117 16.12 10.46 -8.31
CA TRP A 117 16.57 11.76 -7.83
C TRP A 117 17.79 11.65 -6.90
N SER A 118 17.82 10.66 -6.01
CA SER A 118 18.97 10.38 -5.14
C SER A 118 20.22 10.07 -5.96
N ARG A 119 20.11 9.21 -6.98
CA ARG A 119 21.22 8.89 -7.88
C ARG A 119 21.68 10.09 -8.71
N ASP A 120 20.75 10.88 -9.21
CA ASP A 120 21.05 12.10 -9.96
C ASP A 120 21.75 13.13 -9.08
N TYR A 121 21.31 13.30 -7.82
CA TYR A 121 21.97 14.16 -6.83
C TYR A 121 23.44 13.75 -6.59
N ILE A 122 23.69 12.45 -6.37
CA ILE A 122 25.07 11.93 -6.21
C ILE A 122 25.89 12.19 -7.46
N ARG A 123 25.33 11.97 -8.65
CA ARG A 123 26.01 12.21 -9.93
C ARG A 123 26.38 13.67 -10.08
N ASP A 124 25.47 14.58 -9.76
CA ASP A 124 25.69 16.01 -9.89
C ASP A 124 26.76 16.50 -8.92
N ILE A 125 26.75 16.05 -7.66
CA ILE A 125 27.83 16.35 -6.70
C ILE A 125 29.18 15.83 -7.21
N LYS A 126 29.26 14.58 -7.65
CA LYS A 126 30.51 13.99 -8.16
C LYS A 126 31.04 14.72 -9.39
N ARG A 127 30.15 15.18 -10.28
CA ARG A 127 30.52 15.93 -11.49
C ARG A 127 31.16 17.28 -11.15
N GLN A 128 30.91 17.87 -9.98
CA GLN A 128 31.56 19.10 -9.53
C GLN A 128 33.05 18.94 -9.20
N HIS A 129 33.51 17.70 -8.96
CA HIS A 129 34.92 17.38 -8.77
C HIS A 129 35.67 17.18 -10.09
N ALA A 130 34.97 17.10 -11.23
CA ALA A 130 35.59 16.98 -12.54
C ALA A 130 36.21 18.33 -12.98
N LEU A 131 37.50 18.29 -13.29
CA LEU A 131 38.39 19.43 -13.54
C LEU A 131 37.90 20.29 -14.72
N GLY A 132 37.59 21.57 -14.49
CA GLY A 132 37.30 22.53 -15.58
C GLY A 132 36.54 23.81 -15.20
N ALA A 133 35.82 23.84 -14.06
CA ALA A 133 35.02 24.99 -13.65
C ALA A 133 35.69 25.85 -12.56
N SER A 134 35.56 27.18 -12.67
CA SER A 134 36.00 28.15 -11.65
C SER A 134 35.43 27.80 -10.27
N ALA A 135 36.25 27.91 -9.22
CA ALA A 135 35.88 27.56 -7.84
C ALA A 135 34.59 28.25 -7.37
N ARG A 136 34.37 29.50 -7.82
CA ARG A 136 33.17 30.28 -7.50
C ARG A 136 31.90 29.67 -8.11
N SER A 137 31.96 29.23 -9.38
CA SER A 137 30.82 28.61 -10.06
C SER A 137 30.43 27.27 -9.43
N ARG A 138 31.44 26.46 -9.06
CA ARG A 138 31.24 25.21 -8.30
C ARG A 138 30.52 25.46 -6.98
N ALA A 139 30.91 26.51 -6.27
CA ALA A 139 30.30 26.86 -4.99
C ALA A 139 28.82 27.25 -5.11
N PHE A 140 28.49 28.14 -6.05
CA PHE A 140 27.10 28.56 -6.27
C PHE A 140 26.21 27.39 -6.71
N ASN A 141 26.68 26.54 -7.61
CA ASN A 141 25.90 25.40 -8.08
C ASN A 141 25.64 24.36 -6.97
N HIS A 142 26.64 24.10 -6.12
CA HIS A 142 26.49 23.17 -4.99
C HIS A 142 25.44 23.67 -3.99
N ILE A 143 25.54 24.95 -3.60
CA ILE A 143 24.57 25.58 -2.69
C ILE A 143 23.17 25.60 -3.32
N TYR A 144 23.06 25.85 -4.63
CA TYR A 144 21.78 25.86 -5.34
C TYR A 144 21.08 24.50 -5.32
N ILE A 145 21.82 23.41 -5.59
CA ILE A 145 21.26 22.05 -5.57
C ILE A 145 20.81 21.66 -4.15
N ARG A 146 21.65 21.90 -3.13
CA ARG A 146 21.27 21.67 -1.71
C ARG A 146 20.05 22.49 -1.29
N MET A 147 20.01 23.76 -1.69
CA MET A 147 18.88 24.64 -1.40
C MET A 147 17.61 24.16 -2.11
N GLY A 148 17.72 23.61 -3.32
CA GLY A 148 16.64 22.94 -4.04
C GLY A 148 16.10 21.73 -3.29
N VAL A 149 16.97 20.80 -2.89
CA VAL A 149 16.58 19.60 -2.12
C VAL A 149 15.86 19.98 -0.83
N ASN A 150 16.39 20.93 -0.07
CA ASN A 150 15.75 21.42 1.15
C ASN A 150 14.43 22.15 0.87
N ARG A 151 14.36 22.93 -0.21
CA ARG A 151 13.15 23.68 -0.59
C ARG A 151 12.01 22.75 -1.03
N TYR A 152 12.31 21.71 -1.80
CA TYR A 152 11.32 20.73 -2.25
C TYR A 152 11.07 19.62 -1.22
N GLY A 153 11.86 19.56 -0.15
CA GLY A 153 11.59 18.72 1.02
C GLY A 153 11.68 17.23 0.71
N MET A 154 12.75 16.79 0.06
CA MET A 154 12.89 15.38 -0.36
C MET A 154 12.82 14.38 0.81
N ASP A 155 13.29 14.77 2.00
CA ASP A 155 13.14 13.96 3.22
C ASP A 155 11.66 13.76 3.56
N ARG A 156 10.83 14.80 3.44
CA ARG A 156 9.38 14.70 3.70
C ARG A 156 8.70 13.77 2.71
N VAL A 157 9.15 13.73 1.45
CA VAL A 157 8.61 12.79 0.47
C VAL A 157 8.82 11.36 0.93
N VAL A 158 10.00 11.05 1.47
CA VAL A 158 10.32 9.72 2.02
C VAL A 158 9.41 9.37 3.21
N ASP A 159 9.14 10.33 4.09
CA ASP A 159 8.17 10.14 5.19
C ASP A 159 6.75 9.86 4.68
N TRP A 160 6.32 10.57 3.63
CA TRP A 160 5.03 10.34 2.97
C TRP A 160 4.94 8.96 2.33
N LEU A 161 6.03 8.43 1.75
CA LEU A 161 6.06 7.06 1.22
C LEU A 161 5.72 6.04 2.31
N VAL A 162 6.35 6.15 3.48
CA VAL A 162 6.08 5.26 4.61
C VAL A 162 4.61 5.37 5.04
N ALA A 163 4.05 6.58 5.08
CA ALA A 163 2.64 6.79 5.39
C ALA A 163 1.69 6.14 4.36
N LEU A 164 2.03 6.19 3.06
CA LEU A 164 1.25 5.53 2.00
C LEU A 164 1.25 4.01 2.17
N VAL A 165 2.40 3.41 2.51
CA VAL A 165 2.51 1.97 2.80
C VAL A 165 1.59 1.59 3.95
N HIS A 166 1.65 2.30 5.08
CA HIS A 166 0.78 2.02 6.22
C HIS A 166 -0.70 2.17 5.89
N THR A 167 -1.06 3.20 5.11
CA THR A 167 -2.43 3.41 4.64
C THR A 167 -2.90 2.23 3.78
N SER A 168 -2.06 1.77 2.86
CA SER A 168 -2.35 0.62 2.00
C SER A 168 -2.55 -0.67 2.80
N VAL A 169 -1.69 -0.95 3.79
CA VAL A 169 -1.81 -2.10 4.69
C VAL A 169 -3.08 -2.03 5.53
N ALA A 170 -3.43 -0.86 6.06
CA ALA A 170 -4.65 -0.66 6.85
C ALA A 170 -5.91 -0.90 6.02
N LEU A 171 -5.97 -0.36 4.79
CA LEU A 171 -7.07 -0.60 3.86
C LEU A 171 -7.24 -2.10 3.56
N PHE A 172 -6.13 -2.80 3.33
CA PHE A 172 -6.15 -4.24 3.10
C PHE A 172 -6.66 -5.02 4.31
N ALA A 173 -6.18 -4.70 5.51
CA ALA A 173 -6.59 -5.37 6.74
C ALA A 173 -8.10 -5.20 7.01
N ILE A 174 -8.65 -4.00 6.80
CA ILE A 174 -10.09 -3.74 6.94
C ILE A 174 -10.87 -4.57 5.91
N GLY A 175 -10.44 -4.56 4.64
CA GLY A 175 -11.06 -5.38 3.59
C GLY A 175 -11.00 -6.88 3.88
N LEU A 176 -9.89 -7.35 4.46
CA LEU A 176 -9.71 -8.75 4.85
C LEU A 176 -10.69 -9.19 5.93
N LEU A 177 -10.90 -8.36 6.95
CA LEU A 177 -11.89 -8.66 7.99
C LEU A 177 -13.30 -8.69 7.39
N LEU A 178 -13.69 -7.69 6.60
CA LEU A 178 -14.99 -7.66 5.95
C LEU A 178 -15.24 -8.89 5.08
N PHE A 179 -14.22 -9.34 4.34
CA PHE A 179 -14.30 -10.55 3.53
C PHE A 179 -14.45 -11.80 4.40
N LEU A 180 -13.62 -11.98 5.43
CA LEU A 180 -13.66 -13.19 6.27
C LEU A 180 -14.98 -13.36 7.01
N TYR A 181 -15.57 -12.28 7.52
CA TYR A 181 -16.91 -12.34 8.16
C TYR A 181 -18.04 -12.72 7.19
N GLN A 182 -17.82 -12.67 5.87
CA GLN A 182 -18.79 -13.21 4.90
C GLN A 182 -18.54 -14.68 4.57
N VAL A 183 -17.33 -15.19 4.80
CA VAL A 183 -16.96 -16.58 4.48
C VAL A 183 -17.14 -17.49 5.69
N ASP A 184 -16.51 -17.16 6.82
CA ASP A 184 -16.57 -17.97 8.05
C ASP A 184 -16.23 -17.13 9.29
N ASP A 185 -17.14 -17.11 10.26
CA ASP A 185 -17.01 -16.33 11.49
C ASP A 185 -15.83 -16.79 12.37
N MET A 186 -15.53 -18.09 12.41
CA MET A 186 -14.45 -18.62 13.25
C MET A 186 -13.08 -18.19 12.72
N VAL A 187 -12.88 -18.29 11.41
CA VAL A 187 -11.66 -17.78 10.75
C VAL A 187 -11.56 -16.26 10.94
N ALA A 188 -12.67 -15.53 10.76
CA ALA A 188 -12.70 -14.08 10.92
C ALA A 188 -12.31 -13.63 12.34
N ILE A 189 -12.82 -14.29 13.38
CA ILE A 189 -12.48 -13.99 14.78
C ILE A 189 -11.00 -14.27 15.04
N CYS A 190 -10.49 -15.44 14.60
CA CYS A 190 -9.09 -15.80 14.77
C CYS A 190 -8.16 -14.75 14.13
N THR A 191 -8.42 -14.38 12.88
CA THR A 191 -7.66 -13.33 12.18
C THR A 191 -7.82 -11.95 12.84
N SER A 192 -9.02 -11.60 13.33
CA SER A 192 -9.28 -10.35 14.06
C SER A 192 -8.46 -10.26 15.35
N CYS A 193 -8.35 -11.35 16.11
CA CYS A 193 -7.52 -11.38 17.32
C CYS A 193 -6.05 -11.13 17.02
N VAL A 194 -5.53 -11.77 15.97
CA VAL A 194 -4.13 -11.58 15.54
C VAL A 194 -3.89 -10.14 15.08
N LEU A 195 -4.72 -9.63 14.16
CA LEU A 195 -4.60 -8.25 13.67
C LEU A 195 -4.80 -7.22 14.77
N GLY A 196 -5.72 -7.47 15.71
CA GLY A 196 -5.99 -6.62 16.87
C GLY A 196 -4.80 -6.56 17.82
N LEU A 197 -4.17 -7.68 18.13
CA LEU A 197 -2.98 -7.73 18.98
C LEU A 197 -1.82 -6.93 18.37
N PHE A 198 -1.46 -7.23 17.11
CA PHE A 198 -0.37 -6.52 16.43
C PHE A 198 -0.71 -5.05 16.19
N GLY A 199 -1.96 -4.73 15.84
CA GLY A 199 -2.44 -3.37 15.65
C GLY A 199 -2.39 -2.55 16.95
N THR A 200 -2.70 -3.17 18.09
CA THR A 200 -2.59 -2.52 19.40
C THR A 200 -1.15 -2.22 19.74
N VAL A 201 -0.24 -3.19 19.56
CA VAL A 201 1.21 -2.98 19.78
C VAL A 201 1.72 -1.86 18.87
N TYR A 202 1.34 -1.87 17.59
CA TYR A 202 1.73 -0.83 16.64
C TYR A 202 1.19 0.56 17.02
N ALA A 203 -0.08 0.65 17.44
CA ALA A 203 -0.68 1.90 17.89
C ALA A 203 0.00 2.44 19.15
N VAL A 204 0.28 1.58 20.13
CA VAL A 204 1.03 1.96 21.34
C VAL A 204 2.42 2.48 20.98
N ALA A 205 3.16 1.76 20.12
CA ALA A 205 4.48 2.20 19.66
C ALA A 205 4.42 3.53 18.90
N SER A 206 3.34 3.79 18.16
CA SER A 206 3.14 5.03 17.40
C SER A 206 2.75 6.22 18.29
N LEU A 207 2.02 5.98 19.38
CA LEU A 207 1.54 7.01 20.30
C LEU A 207 2.52 7.29 21.46
N LEU A 208 3.39 6.34 21.82
CA LEU A 208 4.39 6.49 22.87
C LEU A 208 5.25 7.77 22.74
N PRO A 209 5.76 8.12 21.55
CA PRO A 209 6.60 9.32 21.35
C PRO A 209 5.86 10.64 21.57
N ILE A 210 4.52 10.62 21.49
CA ILE A 210 3.68 11.79 21.74
C ILE A 210 3.61 12.06 23.25
N TYR A 211 3.63 11.00 24.07
CA TYR A 211 3.58 11.10 25.52
C TYR A 211 4.98 11.28 26.15
N ASP A 212 5.98 10.58 25.62
CA ASP A 212 7.38 10.69 26.05
C ASP A 212 8.28 10.99 24.85
N ARG A 213 8.72 12.24 24.75
CA ARG A 213 9.65 12.71 23.72
C ARG A 213 11.05 12.09 23.82
N SER A 214 11.37 11.42 24.94
CA SER A 214 12.63 10.68 25.12
C SER A 214 12.60 9.30 24.47
N CYS A 215 11.44 8.86 23.95
CA CYS A 215 11.26 7.53 23.40
C CYS A 215 11.89 7.39 22.00
N PRO A 216 12.66 6.31 21.73
CA PRO A 216 13.34 6.12 20.44
C PRO A 216 12.41 5.71 19.28
N TYR A 217 11.16 5.34 19.52
CA TYR A 217 10.24 4.80 18.50
C TYR A 217 9.61 5.90 17.62
N LYS A 218 10.37 6.53 16.73
CA LYS A 218 9.81 7.55 15.82
C LYS A 218 8.94 6.92 14.73
N THR A 219 7.69 7.38 14.61
CA THR A 219 6.79 7.03 13.50
C THR A 219 6.52 8.25 12.62
N PRO A 220 6.06 8.11 11.36
CA PRO A 220 5.79 9.25 10.48
C PRO A 220 4.83 10.28 11.11
N LEU A 221 3.91 9.83 11.97
CA LEU A 221 2.98 10.68 12.71
C LEU A 221 3.66 11.58 13.76
N SER A 222 4.81 11.16 14.30
CA SER A 222 5.57 11.94 15.27
C SER A 222 6.30 13.15 14.65
N TYR A 223 6.41 13.23 13.33
CA TYR A 223 7.03 14.38 12.64
C TYR A 223 6.04 15.50 12.30
N VAL A 224 4.74 15.29 12.51
CA VAL A 224 3.69 16.27 12.23
C VAL A 224 3.47 17.23 13.42
N TYR A 225 4.01 16.92 14.60
CA TYR A 225 3.94 17.72 15.84
C TYR A 225 5.32 18.05 16.40
#